data_AF-A0A658NLY8-F1
#
_entry.id   AF-A0A658NLY8-F1
#
_cell.length_a   1.000
_cell.length_b   1.000
_cell.length_c   1.000
_cell.angle_alpha   90.00
_cell.angle_beta   90.00
_cell.angle_gamma   90.00
#
_symmetry.space_group_name_H-M   'P 1'
#
loop_
_entity.id
_entity.type
_entity.pdbx_description
1 polymer ?
#
loop_
_entity_poly.entity_id
_entity_poly.type
_entity_poly.pdbx_seq_one_letter_code
_entity_poly.pdbx_strand_id
1 'polypeptide(L)'
;GDDVAILAVGSMVDVASQAADQLALDGIEATVFNARFVNPLDRDAIVALAQRCRAVVTIEENTVVGGFGAGVLELLSAEMIDIPVNVL
;
A
#
# COMPACT_ATOMS: atom_id res chain seq x y z
N GLY A 1 -10.17 2.99 6.69
CA GLY A 1 -11.30 3.37 5.83
C GLY A 1 -10.96 3.11 4.38
N ASP A 2 -11.68 3.75 3.47
CA ASP A 2 -11.63 3.43 2.03
C ASP A 2 -11.06 4.59 1.18
N ASP A 3 -10.50 5.61 1.82
CA ASP A 3 -9.91 6.72 1.07
C ASP A 3 -8.55 6.33 0.46
N VAL A 4 -7.67 5.74 1.27
CA VAL A 4 -6.30 5.36 0.84
C VAL A 4 -5.87 4.05 1.47
N ALA A 5 -5.33 3.12 0.70
CA ALA A 5 -4.61 1.95 1.22
C ALA A 5 -3.11 2.27 1.33
N ILE A 6 -2.55 2.16 2.53
CA ILE A 6 -1.10 2.28 2.79
C ILE A 6 -0.56 0.86 2.97
N LEU A 7 0.17 0.36 1.98
CA LEU A 7 0.81 -0.94 1.99
C LEU A 7 2.25 -0.76 2.50
N ALA A 8 2.56 -1.29 3.67
CA ALA A 8 3.87 -1.14 4.29
C ALA A 8 4.49 -2.49 4.63
N VAL A 9 5.83 -2.53 4.65
CA VAL A 9 6.60 -3.72 4.99
C VAL A 9 7.73 -3.39 5.96
N GLY A 10 8.05 -4.32 6.86
CA GLY A 10 9.12 -4.15 7.83
C GLY A 10 8.81 -3.06 8.87
N SER A 11 9.82 -2.27 9.21
CA SER A 11 9.72 -1.17 10.19
C SER A 11 8.78 -0.03 9.74
N MET A 12 8.52 0.10 8.43
CA MET A 12 7.68 1.15 7.87
C MET A 12 6.20 1.00 8.23
N VAL A 13 5.79 -0.13 8.81
CA VAL A 13 4.42 -0.35 9.27
C VAL A 13 4.05 0.61 10.41
N ASP A 14 4.98 0.89 11.32
CA ASP A 14 4.74 1.85 12.42
C ASP A 14 4.64 3.28 11.89
N VAL A 15 5.47 3.63 10.90
CA VAL A 15 5.42 4.93 10.20
C VAL A 15 4.11 5.07 9.44
N ALA A 16 3.66 4.02 8.74
CA ALA A 16 2.39 3.99 8.03
C ALA A 16 1.19 4.18 8.99
N SER A 17 1.27 3.59 10.18
CA SER A 17 0.24 3.74 11.22
C SER A 17 0.17 5.19 11.72
N GLN A 18 1.32 5.82 11.99
CA GLN A 18 1.38 7.23 12.36
C GLN A 18 0.87 8.16 11.24
N ALA A 19 1.18 7.83 9.98
CA ALA A 19 0.66 8.58 8.84
C ALA A 19 -0.87 8.46 8.72
N ALA A 20 -1.44 7.27 8.98
CA ALA A 20 -2.88 7.08 9.01
C ALA A 20 -3.56 7.89 10.12
N ASP A 21 -2.97 7.93 11.32
CA ASP A 21 -3.46 8.77 12.42
C ASP A 21 -3.44 10.26 12.05
N GLN A 22 -2.38 10.72 11.38
CA GLN A 22 -2.29 12.10 10.92
C GLN A 22 -3.31 12.43 9.82
N LEU A 23 -3.52 11.53 8.86
CA LEU A 23 -4.54 11.68 7.81
C LEU A 23 -5.97 11.73 8.39
N ALA A 24 -6.22 10.97 9.46
CA ALA A 24 -7.52 11.00 10.14
C ALA A 24 -7.84 12.37 10.74
N LEU A 25 -6.83 13.14 11.17
CA LEU A 25 -7.02 14.53 11.64
C LEU A 25 -7.51 15.47 10.53
N ASP A 26 -7.18 15.15 9.28
CA ASP A 26 -7.63 15.87 8.09
C ASP A 26 -8.92 15.27 7.50
N GLY A 27 -9.53 14.29 8.17
CA GLY A 27 -10.76 13.62 7.75
C GLY A 27 -10.56 12.58 6.62
N ILE A 28 -9.33 12.11 6.41
CA ILE A 28 -9.00 11.09 5.41
C ILE A 28 -8.81 9.75 6.12
N GLU A 29 -9.62 8.74 5.79
CA GLU A 29 -9.51 7.43 6.42
C GLU A 29 -8.61 6.48 5.62
N ALA A 30 -7.37 6.33 6.08
CA ALA A 30 -6.46 5.33 5.52
C ALA A 30 -6.73 3.91 6.07
N THR A 31 -6.38 2.89 5.28
CA THR A 31 -6.20 1.51 5.74
C THR A 31 -4.73 1.17 5.67
N VAL A 32 -4.13 0.77 6.80
CA VAL A 32 -2.74 0.31 6.84
C VAL A 32 -2.71 -1.21 6.70
N PHE A 33 -1.97 -1.69 5.72
CA PHE A 33 -1.75 -3.11 5.47
C PHE A 33 -0.27 -3.46 5.69
N ASN A 34 -0.02 -4.34 6.66
CA ASN A 34 1.31 -4.91 6.88
C ASN A 34 1.49 -6.11 5.94
N ALA A 35 2.30 -5.95 4.90
CA ALA A 35 2.54 -6.99 3.91
C ALA A 35 3.30 -8.20 4.46
N ARG A 36 4.06 -8.04 5.55
CA ARG A 36 4.95 -9.02 6.21
C ARG A 36 6.08 -9.57 5.35
N PHE A 37 5.87 -9.76 4.05
CA PHE A 37 6.82 -10.27 3.08
C PHE A 37 6.79 -9.39 1.83
N VAL A 38 7.97 -9.16 1.27
CA VAL A 38 8.11 -8.51 -0.05
C VAL A 38 7.77 -9.49 -1.17
N ASN A 39 8.10 -10.78 -0.97
CA ASN A 39 7.83 -11.85 -1.91
C ASN A 39 7.69 -13.18 -1.14
N PRO A 40 6.63 -13.98 -1.35
CA PRO A 40 5.46 -13.68 -2.17
C PRO A 40 4.57 -12.58 -1.59
N LEU A 41 3.95 -11.80 -2.47
CA LEU A 41 2.90 -10.83 -2.10
C LEU A 41 1.61 -11.55 -1.73
N ASP A 42 0.87 -10.99 -0.76
CA ASP A 42 -0.52 -11.37 -0.50
C ASP A 42 -1.44 -10.77 -1.56
N ARG A 43 -1.52 -11.46 -2.70
CA ARG A 43 -2.27 -11.04 -3.89
C ARG A 43 -3.70 -10.65 -3.55
N ASP A 44 -4.41 -11.54 -2.86
CA ASP A 44 -5.85 -11.39 -2.63
C ASP A 44 -6.13 -10.17 -1.75
N ALA A 45 -5.32 -9.97 -0.70
CA ALA A 45 -5.46 -8.81 0.17
C ALA A 45 -5.16 -7.49 -0.57
N ILE A 46 -4.08 -7.44 -1.35
CA ILE A 46 -3.69 -6.23 -2.09
C ILE A 46 -4.74 -5.88 -3.14
N VAL A 47 -5.23 -6.87 -3.90
CA VAL A 47 -6.28 -6.67 -4.91
C VAL A 47 -7.57 -6.18 -4.26
N ALA A 48 -7.99 -6.80 -3.16
CA ALA A 48 -9.21 -6.38 -2.45
C ALA A 48 -9.10 -4.93 -1.93
N LEU A 49 -7.93 -4.53 -1.44
CA LEU A 49 -7.68 -3.16 -1.00
C LEU A 49 -7.67 -2.18 -2.18
N ALA A 50 -7.00 -2.52 -3.28
CA ALA A 50 -6.93 -1.66 -4.46
C ALA A 50 -8.29 -1.49 -5.16
N GLN A 51 -9.18 -2.48 -5.08
CA GLN A 51 -10.55 -2.37 -5.61
C GLN A 51 -11.49 -1.56 -4.72
N ARG A 52 -11.23 -1.52 -3.41
CA ARG A 52 -12.08 -0.83 -2.44
C ARG A 52 -11.65 0.62 -2.21
N CYS A 53 -10.34 0.88 -2.15
CA CYS A 53 -9.79 2.19 -1.86
C CYS A 53 -9.71 3.08 -3.10
N ARG A 54 -9.55 4.39 -2.90
CA ARG A 54 -9.44 5.37 -4.00
C ARG A 54 -8.01 5.63 -4.46
N ALA A 55 -7.03 5.28 -3.64
CA ALA A 55 -5.61 5.33 -3.96
C ALA A 55 -4.83 4.27 -3.17
N VAL A 56 -3.64 3.92 -3.67
CA VAL A 56 -2.67 3.05 -3.00
C VAL A 56 -1.36 3.81 -2.79
N VAL A 57 -0.77 3.66 -1.62
CA VAL A 57 0.58 4.13 -1.31
C VAL A 57 1.39 2.95 -0.81
N THR A 58 2.57 2.70 -1.36
CA THR A 58 3.50 1.70 -0.83
C THR A 58 4.61 2.38 -0.06
N ILE A 59 5.04 1.80 1.07
CA ILE A 59 6.14 2.34 1.89
C ILE A 59 7.14 1.22 2.21
N GLU A 60 8.40 1.38 1.78
CA GLU A 60 9.50 0.45 2.07
C GLU A 60 10.82 1.16 2.41
N GLU A 61 11.74 0.49 3.11
CA GLU A 61 13.05 1.07 3.48
C GLU A 61 14.12 0.96 2.37
N ASN A 62 13.97 0.01 1.45
CA ASN A 62 15.10 -0.53 0.72
C ASN A 62 15.31 0.12 -0.66
N THR A 63 14.62 -0.37 -1.70
CA THR A 63 14.80 0.13 -3.06
C THR A 63 13.49 0.17 -3.80
N VAL A 64 13.23 1.27 -4.50
CA VAL A 64 12.04 1.41 -5.35
C VAL A 64 12.13 0.48 -6.56
N VAL A 65 13.33 0.30 -7.13
CA VAL A 65 13.52 -0.50 -8.36
C VAL A 65 13.63 -1.98 -7.99
N GLY A 66 12.60 -2.76 -8.33
CA GLY A 66 12.54 -4.19 -8.02
C GLY A 66 12.25 -4.50 -6.55
N GLY A 67 11.82 -3.49 -5.77
CA GLY A 67 11.37 -3.66 -4.39
C GLY A 67 9.89 -4.01 -4.26
N PHE A 68 9.38 -3.83 -3.05
CA PHE A 68 7.98 -4.10 -2.70
C PHE A 68 7.02 -3.28 -3.55
N GLY A 69 7.26 -1.97 -3.71
CA GLY A 69 6.40 -1.10 -4.50
C GLY A 69 6.35 -1.51 -5.97
N ALA A 70 7.49 -1.91 -6.54
CA ALA A 70 7.55 -2.44 -7.91
C ALA A 70 6.72 -3.73 -8.05
N GLY A 71 6.84 -4.67 -7.10
CA GLY A 71 6.03 -5.89 -7.10
C GLY A 71 4.53 -5.61 -7.00
N VAL A 72 4.13 -4.62 -6.20
CA VAL A 72 2.73 -4.17 -6.12
C VAL A 72 2.26 -3.60 -7.46
N LEU A 73 3.05 -2.73 -8.11
CA LEU A 73 2.69 -2.18 -9.43
C LEU A 73 2.56 -3.27 -10.49
N GLU A 74 3.47 -4.25 -10.51
CA GLU A 74 3.40 -5.41 -11.40
C GLU A 74 2.13 -6.23 -11.15
N LEU A 75 1.79 -6.47 -9.88
CA LEU A 75 0.57 -7.17 -9.50
C LEU A 75 -0.69 -6.43 -9.98
N LEU A 76 -0.80 -5.13 -9.69
CA LEU A 76 -1.97 -4.34 -10.10
C LEU A 76 -2.13 -4.29 -11.62
N SER A 77 -1.02 -4.17 -12.35
CA SER A 77 -0.99 -4.23 -13.81
C SER A 77 -1.48 -5.59 -14.33
N ALA A 78 -1.01 -6.69 -13.74
CA ALA A 78 -1.42 -8.04 -14.13
C ALA A 78 -2.92 -8.31 -13.89
N GLU A 79 -3.50 -7.69 -12.86
CA GLU A 79 -4.93 -7.78 -12.52
C GLU A 79 -5.79 -6.72 -13.25
N MET A 80 -5.17 -5.90 -14.10
CA MET A 80 -5.83 -4.81 -14.84
C MET A 80 -6.54 -3.79 -13.93
N ILE A 81 -5.94 -3.48 -12.78
CA ILE A 81 -6.44 -2.50 -11.81
C ILE A 81 -5.77 -1.15 -12.10
N ASP A 82 -6.57 -0.18 -12.54
CA ASP A 82 -6.13 1.20 -12.79
C ASP A 82 -6.58 2.12 -11.65
N ILE A 83 -5.64 2.52 -10.79
CA ILE A 83 -5.86 3.34 -9.60
C ILE A 83 -4.63 4.22 -9.38
N PRO A 84 -4.76 5.43 -8.80
CA PRO A 84 -3.60 6.20 -8.38
C PRO A 84 -2.73 5.40 -7.40
N VAL A 85 -1.48 5.16 -7.78
CA VAL A 85 -0.46 4.52 -6.93
C VAL A 85 0.72 5.46 -6.75
N ASN A 86 1.20 5.59 -5.51
CA ASN A 86 2.47 6.23 -5.21
C ASN A 86 3.40 5.26 -4.50
N VAL A 87 4.66 5.19 -4.94
CA VAL A 87 5.69 4.33 -4.34
C VAL A 87 6.67 5.22 -3.60
N LEU A 88 6.77 5.02 -2.27
CA LEU A 88 7.65 5.75 -1.36
C LEU A 88 8.83 4.87 -0.91
#